data_AF-A0A0H5Q7X0-F1
#
_entry.id   AF-A0A0H5Q7X0-F1
#
_cell.length_a   1.000
_cell.length_b   1.000
_cell.length_c   1.000
_cell.angle_alpha   90.00
_cell.angle_beta   90.00
_cell.angle_gamma   90.00
#
_symmetry.space_group_name_H-M   'P 1'
#
loop_
_entity.id
_entity.type
_entity.pdbx_description
1 polymer ?
#
loop_
_entity_poly.entity_id
_entity_poly.type
_entity_poly.pdbx_seq_one_letter_code
_entity_poly.pdbx_strand_id
1 'polypeptide(L)'
;MVRRSNRVEIKRTVVDLKAYSIANIWQFTPIPSPDIGDRSFNRDGRAIQTKQINYSIGMRCAAASFQNARVVFFAWKDPRTVPSYSSVFSHDSSQSLYASLNEGTFKILSDKNYDFNQNGSAALGQGRTVFGTIPNAALQTFYDTTDGASDIKYYMAICGSTDEGITILQYLQQSFHDV
;
A
#
# COMPACT_ATOMS: atom_id res chain seq x y z
N MET A 1 -34.40 25.37 17.78
CA MET A 1 -33.84 24.89 16.49
C MET A 1 -32.49 24.25 16.78
N VAL A 2 -32.44 22.93 16.92
CA VAL A 2 -31.19 22.22 17.25
C VAL A 2 -30.35 22.11 15.98
N ARG A 3 -29.21 22.81 15.91
CA ARG A 3 -28.20 22.60 14.87
C ARG A 3 -27.73 21.15 14.98
N ARG A 4 -28.20 20.26 14.09
CA ARG A 4 -27.58 18.96 13.90
C ARG A 4 -26.12 19.22 13.53
N SER A 5 -25.21 18.76 14.38
CA SER A 5 -23.79 18.80 14.10
C SER A 5 -23.52 17.78 12.98
N ASN A 6 -23.05 18.22 11.81
CA ASN A 6 -22.56 17.33 10.75
C ASN A 6 -21.20 16.73 11.12
N ARG A 7 -21.05 16.22 12.36
CA ARG A 7 -19.84 15.52 12.79
C ARG A 7 -19.92 14.10 12.28
N VAL A 8 -18.95 13.74 11.46
CA VAL A 8 -18.79 12.38 10.94
C VAL A 8 -17.74 11.67 11.79
N GLU A 9 -18.02 10.43 12.19
CA GLU A 9 -17.08 9.59 12.94
C GLU A 9 -15.89 9.18 12.07
N ILE A 10 -14.67 9.30 12.60
CA ILE A 10 -13.46 8.78 11.93
C ILE A 10 -13.11 7.43 12.57
N LYS A 11 -13.40 6.36 11.83
CA LYS A 11 -13.09 4.97 12.17
C LYS A 11 -11.66 4.61 11.79
N ARG A 12 -11.10 3.57 12.43
CA ARG A 12 -9.73 3.08 12.18
C ARG A 12 -9.71 1.57 12.14
N THR A 13 -9.11 1.00 11.10
CA THR A 13 -8.81 -0.43 11.03
C THR A 13 -7.30 -0.66 10.96
N VAL A 14 -6.84 -1.77 11.53
CA VAL A 14 -5.45 -2.22 11.49
C VAL A 14 -5.40 -3.54 10.73
N VAL A 15 -4.45 -3.64 9.81
CA VAL A 15 -4.23 -4.80 8.96
C VAL A 15 -2.80 -5.26 9.14
N ASP A 16 -2.64 -6.51 9.57
CA ASP A 16 -1.37 -7.23 9.46
C ASP A 16 -1.37 -7.93 8.10
N LEU A 17 -0.48 -7.50 7.22
CA LEU A 17 -0.31 -8.15 5.91
C LEU A 17 0.72 -9.26 6.04
N LYS A 18 0.41 -10.38 5.40
CA LYS A 18 1.21 -11.62 5.47
C LYS A 18 2.69 -11.33 5.19
N ALA A 19 3.56 -11.97 5.98
CA ALA A 19 4.99 -11.94 5.73
C ALA A 19 5.34 -12.73 4.46
N TYR A 20 6.23 -12.18 3.62
CA TYR A 20 6.71 -12.88 2.41
C TYR A 20 8.12 -12.43 2.03
N SER A 21 8.76 -13.20 1.16
CA SER A 21 10.08 -12.88 0.60
C SER A 21 9.94 -12.23 -0.77
N ILE A 22 10.63 -11.12 -0.99
CA ILE A 22 10.75 -10.45 -2.29
C ILE A 22 12.10 -10.72 -2.93
N ALA A 23 12.14 -10.69 -4.25
CA ALA A 23 13.33 -10.75 -5.10
C ALA A 23 13.33 -9.53 -6.04
N ASN A 24 14.11 -9.55 -7.12
CA ASN A 24 14.12 -8.49 -8.15
C ASN A 24 12.92 -8.60 -9.11
N ILE A 25 11.73 -8.82 -8.55
CA ILE A 25 10.45 -8.94 -9.26
C ILE A 25 9.40 -8.20 -8.43
N TRP A 26 8.49 -7.50 -9.11
CA TRP A 26 7.44 -6.76 -8.43
C TRP A 26 6.41 -7.68 -7.79
N GLN A 27 6.15 -7.45 -6.51
CA GLN A 27 5.09 -8.12 -5.77
C GLN A 27 4.04 -7.11 -5.32
N PHE A 28 2.77 -7.45 -5.55
CA PHE A 28 1.63 -6.58 -5.30
C PHE A 28 0.79 -7.14 -4.16
N THR A 29 0.61 -6.34 -3.12
CA THR A 29 -0.21 -6.69 -1.97
C THR A 29 -1.39 -5.74 -1.90
N PRO A 30 -2.64 -6.24 -2.05
CA PRO A 30 -3.82 -5.40 -1.88
C PRO A 30 -3.94 -4.95 -0.43
N ILE A 31 -4.28 -3.68 -0.23
CA ILE A 31 -4.68 -3.18 1.09
C ILE A 31 -6.17 -3.50 1.23
N PRO A 32 -6.56 -4.39 2.15
CA PRO A 32 -7.94 -4.81 2.27
C PRO A 32 -8.81 -3.65 2.75
N SER A 33 -10.03 -3.59 2.20
CA SER A 33 -11.06 -2.68 2.69
C SER A 33 -11.53 -3.13 4.08
N PRO A 34 -11.97 -2.20 4.95
CA PRO A 34 -12.63 -2.54 6.21
C PRO A 34 -13.86 -3.44 5.96
N ASP A 35 -14.04 -4.43 6.84
CA ASP A 35 -15.20 -5.32 6.82
C ASP A 35 -16.50 -4.57 7.10
N ILE A 36 -17.62 -5.09 6.60
CA ILE A 36 -18.94 -4.55 6.91
C ILE A 36 -19.36 -4.98 8.31
N GLY A 37 -19.94 -4.07 9.10
CA GLY A 37 -20.60 -4.36 10.37
C GLY A 37 -20.55 -3.21 11.36
N ASP A 38 -21.16 -3.41 12.52
CA ASP A 38 -21.42 -2.33 13.49
C ASP A 38 -20.26 -2.05 14.45
N ARG A 39 -19.11 -2.71 14.28
CA ARG A 39 -17.95 -2.47 15.13
C ARG A 39 -17.29 -1.13 14.75
N SER A 40 -16.64 -0.49 15.71
CA SER A 40 -15.97 0.82 15.53
C SER A 40 -14.83 0.85 14.49
N PHE A 41 -14.42 -0.32 13.99
CA PHE A 41 -13.41 -0.49 12.94
C PHE A 41 -13.99 -1.06 11.63
N ASN A 42 -15.30 -1.31 11.57
CA ASN A 42 -16.02 -1.79 10.40
C ASN A 42 -16.78 -0.65 9.71
N ARG A 43 -17.10 -0.84 8.43
CA ARG A 43 -17.91 0.09 7.64
C ARG A 43 -19.39 -0.26 7.72
N ASP A 44 -20.26 0.74 7.56
CA ASP A 44 -21.72 0.60 7.69
C ASP A 44 -22.38 0.03 6.41
N GLY A 45 -21.62 -0.72 5.61
CA GLY A 45 -22.04 -1.25 4.30
C GLY A 45 -22.05 -0.23 3.17
N ARG A 46 -21.69 1.03 3.45
CA ARG A 46 -21.56 2.11 2.46
C ARG A 46 -20.13 2.25 1.94
N ALA A 47 -19.96 3.17 1.00
CA ALA A 47 -18.66 3.67 0.58
C ALA A 47 -17.91 4.27 1.77
N ILE A 48 -16.58 4.16 1.75
CA ILE A 48 -15.72 4.79 2.75
C ILE A 48 -14.87 5.89 2.11
N GLN A 49 -14.66 7.00 2.80
CA GLN A 49 -13.62 7.94 2.41
C GLN A 49 -12.39 7.70 3.29
N THR A 50 -11.34 7.13 2.70
CA THR A 50 -10.06 6.95 3.39
C THR A 50 -9.40 8.29 3.59
N LYS A 51 -9.14 8.65 4.85
CA LYS A 51 -8.47 9.89 5.22
C LYS A 51 -6.96 9.73 5.32
N GLN A 52 -6.49 8.57 5.74
CA GLN A 52 -5.06 8.37 6.01
C GLN A 52 -4.72 6.89 6.02
N ILE A 53 -3.55 6.56 5.47
CA ILE A 53 -2.92 5.25 5.65
C ILE A 53 -1.60 5.47 6.37
N ASN A 54 -1.44 4.87 7.54
CA ASN A 54 -0.15 4.76 8.22
C ASN A 54 0.40 3.37 7.98
N TYR A 55 1.70 3.25 7.77
CA TYR A 55 2.34 1.96 7.56
C TYR A 55 3.60 1.81 8.39
N SER A 56 3.88 0.55 8.74
CA SER A 56 5.16 0.07 9.22
C SER A 56 5.57 -1.12 8.36
N ILE A 57 6.76 -1.06 7.76
CA ILE A 57 7.28 -2.13 6.92
C ILE A 57 8.64 -2.54 7.49
N GLY A 58 8.69 -3.73 8.06
CA GLY A 58 9.93 -4.39 8.45
C GLY A 58 10.53 -5.09 7.25
N MET A 59 11.79 -4.80 6.94
CA MET A 59 12.55 -5.42 5.86
C MET A 59 13.76 -6.08 6.47
N ARG A 60 14.00 -7.36 6.16
CA ARG A 60 15.16 -8.12 6.66
C ARG A 60 15.82 -8.87 5.51
N CYS A 61 17.13 -8.74 5.40
CA CYS A 61 17.91 -9.50 4.44
C CYS A 61 18.93 -10.38 5.17
N ALA A 62 19.10 -11.61 4.68
CA ALA A 62 20.13 -12.53 5.16
C ALA A 62 21.50 -12.26 4.51
N ALA A 63 21.55 -11.57 3.38
CA ALA A 63 22.78 -11.25 2.67
C ALA A 63 23.54 -10.11 3.34
N ALA A 64 24.87 -10.11 3.18
CA ALA A 64 25.77 -9.06 3.65
C ALA A 64 26.06 -7.98 2.58
N SER A 65 25.59 -8.22 1.35
CA SER A 65 25.67 -7.29 0.23
C SER A 65 24.75 -6.09 0.44
N PHE A 66 25.12 -4.95 -0.15
CA PHE A 66 24.22 -3.80 -0.24
C PHE A 66 22.97 -4.18 -1.01
N GLN A 67 21.82 -3.77 -0.49
CA GLN A 67 20.53 -3.99 -1.13
C GLN A 67 19.59 -2.81 -0.91
N ASN A 68 18.64 -2.66 -1.82
CA ASN A 68 17.54 -1.72 -1.67
C ASN A 68 16.20 -2.39 -2.00
N ALA A 69 15.14 -1.86 -1.43
CA ALA A 69 13.77 -2.22 -1.76
C ALA A 69 13.01 -0.96 -2.15
N ARG A 70 12.35 -0.99 -3.30
CA ARG A 70 11.43 0.06 -3.71
C ARG A 70 10.04 -0.30 -3.26
N VAL A 71 9.40 0.60 -2.54
CA VAL A 71 8.04 0.47 -2.03
C VAL A 71 7.18 1.56 -2.67
N VAL A 72 6.15 1.14 -3.39
CA VAL A 72 5.22 2.02 -4.10
C VAL A 72 3.82 1.76 -3.60
N PHE A 73 3.17 2.81 -3.09
CA PHE A 73 1.74 2.79 -2.82
C PHE A 73 1.01 3.47 -3.96
N PHE A 74 -0.05 2.82 -4.45
CA PHE A 74 -0.84 3.37 -5.53
C PHE A 74 -2.32 3.02 -5.39
N ALA A 75 -3.14 3.87 -6.00
CA ALA A 75 -4.56 3.67 -6.20
C ALA A 75 -4.77 3.04 -7.57
N TRP A 76 -5.51 1.93 -7.62
CA TRP A 76 -5.92 1.24 -8.83
C TRP A 76 -7.38 1.57 -9.14
N LYS A 77 -7.63 2.12 -10.33
CA LYS A 77 -8.95 2.70 -10.67
C LYS A 77 -9.89 1.71 -11.35
N ASP A 78 -9.45 0.52 -11.73
CA ASP A 78 -10.29 -0.53 -12.29
C ASP A 78 -10.50 -1.67 -11.28
N PRO A 79 -11.58 -1.67 -10.49
CA PRO A 79 -11.75 -2.63 -9.41
C PRO A 79 -11.92 -4.07 -9.84
N ARG A 80 -12.28 -4.30 -11.11
CA ARG A 80 -12.57 -5.63 -11.65
C ARG A 80 -11.28 -6.40 -11.94
N THR A 81 -10.16 -5.70 -12.02
CA THR A 81 -8.87 -6.27 -12.36
C THR A 81 -7.90 -6.15 -11.19
N VAL A 82 -6.92 -7.05 -11.18
CA VAL A 82 -5.77 -6.98 -10.28
C VAL A 82 -4.59 -6.45 -11.12
N PRO A 83 -3.84 -5.46 -10.63
CA PRO A 83 -2.68 -4.95 -11.35
C PRO A 83 -1.64 -6.06 -11.52
N SER A 84 -1.09 -6.16 -12.73
CA SER A 84 0.14 -6.91 -13.00
C SER A 84 1.34 -5.97 -12.97
N TYR A 85 2.57 -6.50 -12.85
CA TYR A 85 3.77 -5.67 -12.93
C TYR A 85 3.79 -4.84 -14.22
N SER A 86 3.50 -5.45 -15.37
CA SER A 86 3.51 -4.78 -16.68
C SER A 86 2.44 -3.70 -16.84
N SER A 87 1.39 -3.75 -16.01
CA SER A 87 0.36 -2.73 -16.01
C SER A 87 0.80 -1.44 -15.31
N VAL A 88 1.75 -1.53 -14.36
CA VAL A 88 2.18 -0.41 -13.52
C VAL A 88 3.62 0.02 -13.82
N PHE A 89 4.49 -0.93 -14.16
CA PHE A 89 5.93 -0.77 -14.35
C PHE A 89 6.38 -1.28 -15.72
N SER A 90 7.44 -0.69 -16.26
CA SER A 90 7.93 -1.03 -17.61
C SER A 90 8.71 -2.35 -17.70
N HIS A 91 9.22 -2.86 -16.57
CA HIS A 91 9.96 -4.13 -16.49
C HIS A 91 10.08 -4.61 -15.02
N ASP A 92 10.49 -5.87 -14.81
CA ASP A 92 10.74 -6.44 -13.49
C ASP A 92 12.10 -6.02 -12.94
N SER A 93 12.11 -4.86 -12.29
CA SER A 93 13.27 -4.34 -11.55
C SER A 93 12.83 -3.23 -10.61
N SER A 94 13.49 -3.09 -9.45
CA SER A 94 13.28 -1.95 -8.56
C SER A 94 13.56 -0.59 -9.25
N GLN A 95 14.38 -0.56 -10.30
CA GLN A 95 14.70 0.65 -11.08
C GLN A 95 13.71 0.93 -12.20
N SER A 96 12.64 0.15 -12.34
CA SER A 96 11.71 0.28 -13.45
C SER A 96 10.98 1.62 -13.45
N LEU A 97 10.82 2.22 -14.62
CA LEU A 97 9.92 3.36 -14.80
C LEU A 97 8.46 2.91 -14.76
N TYR A 98 7.54 3.85 -14.59
CA TYR A 98 6.11 3.57 -14.70
C TYR A 98 5.73 3.22 -16.14
N ALA A 99 4.76 2.33 -16.31
CA ALA A 99 4.23 1.95 -17.61
C ALA A 99 3.44 3.11 -18.24
N SER A 100 3.98 3.69 -19.32
CA SER A 100 3.38 4.85 -20.01
C SER A 100 2.02 4.56 -20.63
N LEU A 101 1.75 3.31 -21.02
CA LEU A 101 0.49 2.91 -21.66
C LEU A 101 -0.73 2.98 -20.71
N ASN A 102 -0.50 3.15 -19.40
CA ASN A 102 -1.52 2.96 -18.36
C ASN A 102 -1.64 4.14 -17.38
N GLU A 103 -1.10 5.32 -17.72
CA GLU A 103 -1.07 6.52 -16.86
C GLU A 103 -2.45 6.96 -16.33
N GLY A 104 -3.54 6.53 -16.96
CA GLY A 104 -4.91 6.79 -16.51
C GLY A 104 -5.49 5.76 -15.53
N THR A 105 -4.94 4.54 -15.48
CA THR A 105 -5.52 3.37 -14.77
C THR A 105 -5.12 3.28 -13.30
N PHE A 106 -4.03 3.94 -12.93
CA PHE A 106 -3.58 4.05 -11.55
C PHE A 106 -3.21 5.48 -11.18
N LYS A 107 -2.95 5.71 -9.89
CA LYS A 107 -2.36 6.95 -9.37
C LYS A 107 -1.35 6.59 -8.30
N ILE A 108 -0.12 7.04 -8.46
CA ILE A 108 0.91 6.87 -7.43
C ILE A 108 0.60 7.79 -6.24
N LEU A 109 0.63 7.20 -5.04
CA LEU A 109 0.37 7.86 -3.77
C LEU A 109 1.67 8.09 -3.00
N SER A 110 2.60 7.13 -3.09
CA SER A 110 3.94 7.23 -2.52
C SER A 110 4.87 6.30 -3.28
N ASP A 111 6.12 6.73 -3.48
CA ASP A 111 7.18 5.94 -4.10
C ASP A 111 8.47 6.24 -3.35
N LYS A 112 9.06 5.22 -2.73
CA LYS A 112 10.24 5.36 -1.89
C LYS A 112 11.19 4.19 -2.09
N ASN A 113 12.47 4.51 -2.11
CA ASN A 113 13.53 3.53 -2.03
C ASN A 113 14.07 3.46 -0.61
N TYR A 114 14.26 2.25 -0.13
CA TYR A 114 14.82 1.99 1.18
C TYR A 114 16.06 1.13 1.03
N ASP A 115 17.18 1.76 1.36
CA ASP A 115 18.47 1.10 1.40
C ASP A 115 18.66 0.36 2.73
N PHE A 116 19.34 -0.78 2.66
CA PHE A 116 19.82 -1.58 3.78
C PHE A 116 21.18 -2.18 3.44
N ASN A 117 21.94 -2.56 4.47
CA ASN A 117 23.32 -3.04 4.35
C ASN A 117 24.28 -2.08 3.59
N GLN A 118 24.04 -0.77 3.64
CA GLN A 118 24.86 0.27 2.95
C GLN A 118 26.36 0.18 3.24
N ASN A 119 26.74 -0.35 4.41
CA ASN A 119 28.14 -0.40 4.85
C ASN A 119 28.79 -1.79 4.77
N GLY A 120 28.15 -2.78 4.12
CA GLY A 120 28.72 -4.13 4.00
C GLY A 120 29.04 -4.77 5.36
N SER A 121 28.23 -4.47 6.38
CA SER A 121 28.42 -5.04 7.70
C SER A 121 28.17 -6.55 7.62
N ALA A 122 29.23 -7.34 7.80
CA ALA A 122 29.20 -8.81 7.85
C ALA A 122 28.28 -9.40 8.95
N ALA A 123 27.54 -8.58 9.70
CA ALA A 123 26.46 -9.03 10.56
C ALA A 123 25.26 -9.47 9.70
N LEU A 124 25.18 -10.78 9.44
CA LEU A 124 24.01 -11.45 8.88
C LEU A 124 22.73 -10.96 9.59
N GLY A 125 21.71 -10.57 8.81
CA GLY A 125 20.37 -10.32 9.36
C GLY A 125 20.06 -8.88 9.80
N GLN A 126 20.73 -7.86 9.24
CA GLN A 126 20.29 -6.49 9.49
C GLN A 126 18.88 -6.26 8.94
N GLY A 127 18.01 -5.79 9.83
CA GLY A 127 16.63 -5.44 9.53
C GLY A 127 16.41 -3.95 9.69
N ARG A 128 15.59 -3.37 8.82
CA ARG A 128 15.11 -2.00 8.96
C ARG A 128 13.61 -2.01 9.03
N THR A 129 13.05 -1.36 10.03
CA THR A 129 11.62 -1.02 10.04
C THR A 129 11.46 0.42 9.61
N VAL A 130 10.64 0.64 8.58
CA VAL A 130 10.32 1.98 8.08
C VAL A 130 8.89 2.32 8.43
N PHE A 131 8.67 3.57 8.78
CA PHE A 131 7.35 4.10 9.12
C PHE A 131 7.00 5.21 8.14
N GLY A 132 5.72 5.33 7.81
CA GLY A 132 5.26 6.42 6.99
C GLY A 132 3.76 6.62 7.01
N THR A 133 3.37 7.72 6.36
CA THR A 133 1.98 8.18 6.28
C THR A 133 1.67 8.59 4.86
N ILE A 134 0.53 8.16 4.34
CA ILE A 134 -0.09 8.65 3.12
C ILE A 134 -1.25 9.56 3.54
N PRO A 135 -1.14 10.89 3.38
CA PRO A 135 -2.15 11.83 3.83
C PRO A 135 -3.35 11.90 2.89
N ASN A 136 -4.49 12.39 3.41
CA ASN A 136 -5.76 12.52 2.68
C ASN A 136 -5.62 13.19 1.30
N ALA A 137 -4.77 14.22 1.19
CA ALA A 137 -4.61 14.97 -0.06
C ALA A 137 -4.12 14.10 -1.24
N ALA A 138 -3.43 13.00 -0.96
CA ALA A 138 -3.01 12.03 -1.98
C ALA A 138 -4.12 11.01 -2.29
N LEU A 139 -4.97 10.70 -1.31
CA LEU A 139 -5.98 9.65 -1.34
C LEU A 139 -7.26 10.11 -2.06
N GLN A 140 -7.93 9.18 -2.73
CA GLN A 140 -9.17 9.45 -3.44
C GLN A 140 -10.36 8.92 -2.63
N THR A 141 -11.44 9.70 -2.59
CA THR A 141 -12.73 9.30 -2.01
C THR A 141 -13.32 8.12 -2.76
N PHE A 142 -13.78 7.09 -2.04
CA PHE A 142 -14.51 5.98 -2.66
C PHE A 142 -15.98 6.38 -2.79
N TYR A 143 -16.59 5.96 -3.89
CA TYR A 143 -18.04 5.86 -4.00
C TYR A 143 -18.32 4.39 -4.34
N ASP A 144 -19.06 3.71 -3.47
CA ASP A 144 -19.68 2.42 -3.78
C ASP A 144 -21.12 2.74 -4.18
N THR A 145 -21.40 2.57 -5.46
CA THR A 145 -22.76 2.42 -5.94
C THR A 145 -22.90 0.99 -6.39
N THR A 146 -23.94 0.33 -5.90
CA THR A 146 -24.40 -1.00 -6.28
C THR A 146 -24.65 -1.21 -7.79
N ASP A 147 -24.26 -0.26 -8.65
CA ASP A 147 -24.40 -0.28 -10.12
C ASP A 147 -23.23 0.45 -10.85
N GLY A 148 -21.97 0.09 -10.57
CA GLY A 148 -20.90 0.26 -11.57
C GLY A 148 -20.15 1.60 -11.66
N ALA A 149 -19.87 2.29 -10.56
CA ALA A 149 -18.93 3.43 -10.56
C ALA A 149 -17.82 3.33 -9.48
N SER A 150 -16.61 2.99 -9.93
CA SER A 150 -15.27 3.23 -9.34
C SER A 150 -14.99 2.83 -7.87
N ASP A 151 -14.87 1.53 -7.60
CA ASP A 151 -14.07 1.05 -6.47
C ASP A 151 -12.57 1.29 -6.77
N ILE A 152 -11.96 2.25 -6.10
CA ILE A 152 -10.50 2.43 -6.18
C ILE A 152 -9.84 1.47 -5.18
N LYS A 153 -9.10 0.48 -5.64
CA LYS A 153 -8.36 -0.43 -4.75
C LYS A 153 -6.98 0.14 -4.45
N TYR A 154 -6.56 0.14 -3.19
CA TYR A 154 -5.18 0.50 -2.87
C TYR A 154 -4.29 -0.74 -2.88
N TYR A 155 -3.09 -0.57 -3.42
CA TYR A 155 -2.08 -1.59 -3.45
C TYR A 155 -0.77 -1.03 -2.93
N MET A 156 0.00 -1.92 -2.34
CA MET A 156 1.42 -1.73 -2.14
C MET A 156 2.16 -2.66 -3.11
N ALA A 157 3.02 -2.08 -3.94
CA ALA A 157 3.98 -2.82 -4.74
C ALA A 157 5.36 -2.73 -4.08
N ILE A 158 6.05 -3.86 -3.96
CA ILE A 158 7.43 -3.90 -3.47
C ILE A 158 8.29 -4.70 -4.44
N CYS A 159 9.49 -4.20 -4.73
CA CYS A 159 10.51 -4.90 -5.51
C CYS A 159 11.88 -4.74 -4.85
N GLY A 160 12.61 -5.85 -4.72
CA GLY A 160 13.99 -5.86 -4.25
C GLY A 160 14.96 -5.49 -5.37
N SER A 161 16.20 -5.18 -5.03
CA SER A 161 17.24 -4.86 -6.00
C SER A 161 18.03 -6.07 -6.48
N THR A 162 17.84 -7.23 -5.83
CA THR A 162 18.56 -8.47 -6.10
C THR A 162 17.61 -9.65 -6.00
N ASP A 163 18.03 -10.80 -6.52
CA ASP A 163 17.28 -12.05 -6.39
C ASP A 163 17.39 -12.69 -5.00
N GLU A 164 18.21 -12.11 -4.12
CA GLU A 164 18.33 -12.55 -2.74
C GLU A 164 17.06 -12.17 -1.97
N GLY A 165 16.41 -13.18 -1.38
CA GLY A 165 15.11 -13.01 -0.72
C GLY A 165 15.15 -12.03 0.46
N ILE A 166 14.44 -10.90 0.35
CA ILE A 166 14.23 -9.97 1.48
C ILE A 166 12.89 -10.32 2.13
N THR A 167 12.90 -10.61 3.43
CA THR A 167 11.66 -10.86 4.18
C THR A 167 10.99 -9.54 4.56
N ILE A 168 9.70 -9.43 4.26
CA ILE A 168 8.90 -8.25 4.56
C ILE A 168 7.85 -8.58 5.62
N LEU A 169 7.72 -7.72 6.64
CA LEU A 169 6.66 -7.70 7.65
C LEU A 169 5.92 -6.37 7.52
N GLN A 170 4.58 -6.39 7.53
CA GLN A 170 3.80 -5.26 7.04
C GLN A 170 2.60 -4.99 7.94
N TYR A 171 2.55 -3.79 8.49
CA TYR A 171 1.42 -3.33 9.28
C TYR A 171 0.87 -2.05 8.68
N LEU A 172 -0.44 -2.00 8.47
CA LEU A 172 -1.14 -0.84 7.96
C LEU A 172 -2.26 -0.45 8.91
N GLN A 173 -2.42 0.85 9.13
CA GLN A 173 -3.60 1.40 9.78
C GLN A 173 -4.29 2.35 8.81
N GLN A 174 -5.55 2.07 8.50
CA GLN A 174 -6.37 2.90 7.64
C GLN A 174 -7.38 3.66 8.49
N SER A 175 -7.41 4.99 8.34
CA SER A 175 -8.42 5.86 8.95
C SER A 175 -9.44 6.25 7.89
N PHE A 176 -10.72 6.09 8.17
CA PHE A 176 -11.81 6.30 7.22
C PHE A 176 -13.07 6.82 7.91
N HIS A 177 -14.05 7.23 7.11
CA HIS A 177 -15.42 7.41 7.58
C HIS A 177 -16.37 6.95 6.48
N ASP A 178 -17.57 6.56 6.87
CA ASP A 178 -18.64 6.20 5.96
C ASP A 178 -19.19 7.45 5.24
N VAL A 179 -19.60 7.28 3.98
CA VAL A 179 -20.21 8.32 3.13
C VAL A 179 -21.73 8.14 3.06
#